data_AF-A0A4Q3RLX0-F1
#
_entry.id   AF-A0A4Q3RLX0-F1
#
_cell.length_a   1.000
_cell.length_b   1.000
_cell.length_c   1.000
_cell.angle_alpha   90.00
_cell.angle_beta   90.00
_cell.angle_gamma   90.00
#
_symmetry.space_group_name_H-M   'P 1'
#
loop_
_entity.id
_entity.type
_entity.pdbx_description
1 polymer ?
#
loop_
_entity_poly.entity_id
_entity_poly.type
_entity_poly.pdbx_seq_one_letter_code
_entity_poly.pdbx_strand_id
1 'polypeptide(L)'
;PAGTVETLLKPENKATLTSVLTYHVVPGKYNAKELLKWIKKGAGNAELTTVQGGKIWLMEKDGGIWLKDEKGGMAKVTIADVNQSNGVIHVIDTVVMPK
;
A
#
# COMPACT_ATOMS: atom_id res chain seq x y z
N PRO A 1 -2.56 -13.95 -1.45
CA PRO A 1 -3.23 -15.22 -1.08
C PRO A 1 -3.74 -15.95 -2.33
N ALA A 2 -3.49 -17.26 -2.38
CA ALA A 2 -4.07 -18.13 -3.40
C ALA A 2 -5.59 -18.25 -3.18
N GLY A 3 -6.39 -18.15 -4.26
CA GLY A 3 -7.85 -18.29 -4.24
C GLY A 3 -8.67 -17.00 -4.19
N THR A 4 -8.10 -15.88 -3.73
CA THR A 4 -8.85 -14.59 -3.72
C THR A 4 -8.99 -14.00 -5.13
N VAL A 5 -7.96 -14.17 -5.99
CA VAL A 5 -7.91 -13.58 -7.33
C VAL A 5 -8.96 -14.18 -8.28
N GLU A 6 -9.17 -15.49 -8.22
CA GLU A 6 -10.16 -16.20 -9.05
C GLU A 6 -11.60 -15.84 -8.69
N THR A 7 -11.83 -15.56 -7.40
CA THR A 7 -13.15 -15.16 -6.92
C THR A 7 -13.44 -13.69 -7.30
N LEU A 8 -12.42 -12.82 -7.29
CA LEU A 8 -12.51 -11.40 -7.65
C LEU A 8 -12.77 -11.14 -9.15
N LEU A 9 -12.44 -12.09 -10.03
CA LEU A 9 -12.69 -12.00 -11.47
C LEU A 9 -14.16 -12.25 -11.86
N LYS A 10 -15.00 -12.72 -10.93
CA LYS A 10 -16.44 -12.88 -11.17
C LYS A 10 -17.13 -11.51 -11.25
N PRO A 11 -18.08 -11.31 -12.18
CA PRO A 11 -18.76 -10.03 -12.37
C PRO A 11 -19.49 -9.54 -11.10
N GLU A 12 -19.93 -10.47 -10.24
CA GLU A 12 -20.55 -10.19 -8.94
C GLU A 12 -19.58 -9.55 -7.94
N ASN A 13 -18.26 -9.72 -8.12
CA ASN A 13 -17.22 -9.23 -7.20
C ASN A 13 -16.48 -8.00 -7.73
N LYS A 14 -17.00 -7.31 -8.75
CA LYS A 14 -16.45 -6.03 -9.26
C LYS A 14 -16.35 -4.96 -8.19
N ALA A 15 -17.29 -4.94 -7.23
CA ALA A 15 -17.22 -4.04 -6.08
C ALA A 15 -16.01 -4.35 -5.20
N THR A 16 -15.75 -5.63 -4.93
CA THR A 16 -14.60 -6.09 -4.16
C THR A 16 -13.29 -5.83 -4.90
N LEU A 17 -13.24 -6.03 -6.22
CA LEU A 17 -12.06 -5.70 -7.04
C LEU A 17 -11.77 -4.20 -7.00
N THR A 18 -12.80 -3.36 -7.10
CA THR A 18 -12.67 -1.91 -6.96
C THR A 18 -12.13 -1.53 -5.59
N SER A 19 -12.61 -2.17 -4.51
CA SER A 19 -12.09 -1.92 -3.15
C SER A 19 -10.62 -2.33 -3.02
N VAL A 20 -10.21 -3.47 -3.57
CA VAL A 20 -8.81 -3.90 -3.53
C VAL A 20 -7.91 -2.94 -4.31
N LEU A 21 -8.32 -2.51 -5.51
CA LEU A 21 -7.56 -1.57 -6.32
C LEU A 21 -7.47 -0.19 -5.65
N THR A 22 -8.57 0.31 -5.09
CA THR A 22 -8.58 1.60 -4.37
C THR A 22 -7.84 1.54 -3.03
N TYR A 23 -7.66 0.36 -2.45
CA TYR A 23 -6.82 0.16 -1.26
C TYR A 23 -5.31 0.23 -1.58
N HIS A 24 -4.90 -0.06 -2.82
CA HIS A 24 -3.50 0.12 -3.24
C HIS A 24 -3.17 1.56 -3.62
N VAL A 25 -4.18 2.45 -3.66
CA VAL A 25 -4.01 3.86 -4.03
C VAL A 25 -4.11 4.70 -2.77
N VAL A 26 -3.08 5.51 -2.55
CA VAL A 26 -3.09 6.55 -1.52
C VAL A 26 -3.18 7.91 -2.21
N PRO A 27 -4.12 8.79 -1.80
CA PRO A 27 -4.19 10.13 -2.35
C PRO A 27 -2.97 10.94 -1.88
N GLY A 28 -2.17 11.41 -2.83
CA GLY A 28 -0.98 12.23 -2.57
C GLY A 28 0.22 11.81 -3.41
N LYS A 29 1.24 12.67 -3.44
CA LYS A 29 2.55 12.31 -4.01
C LYS A 29 3.51 12.11 -2.86
N TYR A 30 3.90 10.87 -2.64
CA TYR A 30 4.84 10.50 -1.59
C TYR A 30 6.05 9.83 -2.22
N ASN A 31 7.18 10.52 -2.22
CA ASN A 31 8.45 9.90 -2.58
C ASN A 31 8.98 9.07 -1.41
N ALA A 32 9.86 8.11 -1.67
CA ALA A 32 10.43 7.22 -0.64
C ALA A 32 11.15 8.03 0.44
N LYS A 33 11.87 9.09 0.05
CA LYS A 33 12.52 10.02 0.99
C LYS A 33 11.53 10.76 1.89
N GLU A 34 10.38 11.16 1.34
CA GLU A 34 9.34 11.82 2.12
C GLU A 34 8.66 10.84 3.06
N LEU A 35 8.33 9.63 2.58
CA LEU A 35 7.81 8.54 3.40
C LEU A 35 8.76 8.22 4.55
N LEU A 36 10.05 8.05 4.29
CA LEU A 36 11.07 7.83 5.32
C LEU A 36 11.11 8.96 6.35
N LYS A 37 11.09 10.23 5.91
CA LYS A 37 11.01 11.38 6.82
C LYS A 37 9.74 11.33 7.67
N TRP A 38 8.62 10.95 7.07
CA TRP A 38 7.33 10.90 7.76
C TRP A 38 7.29 9.77 8.79
N ILE A 39 7.80 8.60 8.44
CA ILE A 39 7.99 7.45 9.34
C ILE A 39 8.91 7.84 10.51
N LYS A 40 10.06 8.47 10.23
CA LYS A 40 10.97 8.95 11.29
C LYS A 40 10.32 10.00 12.19
N LYS A 41 9.49 10.88 11.63
CA LYS A 41 8.72 11.88 12.39
C LYS A 41 7.64 11.23 13.26
N GLY A 42 7.04 10.13 12.80
CA GLY A 42 6.05 9.33 13.54
C GLY A 42 6.66 8.26 14.45
N ALA A 43 7.87 8.47 14.96
CA ALA A 43 8.57 7.54 15.85
C ALA A 43 8.74 6.11 15.26
N GLY A 44 8.99 6.02 13.96
CA GLY A 44 9.22 4.75 13.25
C GLY A 44 7.98 4.16 12.58
N ASN A 45 6.83 4.84 12.66
CA ASN A 45 5.59 4.45 11.98
C ASN A 45 4.92 5.66 11.31
N ALA A 46 4.36 5.48 10.13
CA ALA A 46 3.48 6.46 9.49
C ALA A 46 2.17 5.80 9.09
N GLU A 47 1.04 6.42 9.42
CA GLU A 47 -0.28 5.94 9.00
C GLU A 47 -0.72 6.71 7.75
N LEU A 48 -1.14 5.98 6.72
CA LEU A 48 -1.77 6.54 5.53
C LEU A 48 -3.18 6.00 5.37
N THR A 49 -4.08 6.85 4.93
CA THR A 49 -5.43 6.46 4.54
C THR A 49 -5.48 6.27 3.03
N THR A 50 -5.93 5.10 2.59
CA THR A 50 -6.12 4.76 1.18
C THR A 50 -7.36 5.43 0.61
N VAL A 51 -7.49 5.49 -0.73
CA VAL A 51 -8.69 6.04 -1.39
C VAL A 51 -9.94 5.24 -1.04
N GLN A 52 -9.81 3.95 -0.75
CA GLN A 52 -10.90 3.12 -0.28
C GLN A 52 -11.43 3.54 1.11
N GLY A 53 -10.64 4.29 1.89
CA GLY A 53 -10.91 4.66 3.28
C GLY A 53 -10.25 3.74 4.31
N GLY A 54 -9.65 2.64 3.86
CA GLY A 54 -8.87 1.74 4.71
C GLY A 54 -7.50 2.33 5.06
N LYS A 55 -6.89 1.86 6.15
CA LYS A 55 -5.61 2.38 6.66
C LYS A 55 -4.45 1.45 6.31
N ILE A 56 -3.30 2.02 5.99
CA ILE A 56 -2.04 1.30 5.84
C ILE A 56 -0.99 1.94 6.75
N TRP A 57 -0.18 1.12 7.39
CA TRP A 57 0.92 1.58 8.22
C TRP A 57 2.23 1.35 7.50
N LEU A 58 3.02 2.40 7.37
CA LEU A 58 4.37 2.37 6.86
C LEU A 58 5.35 2.34 8.02
N MET A 59 6.39 1.54 7.89
CA MET A 59 7.43 1.36 8.88
C MET A 59 8.79 1.32 8.16
N GLU A 60 9.82 1.87 8.78
CA GLU A 60 11.19 1.73 8.29
C GLU A 60 11.81 0.56 9.02
N LYS A 61 12.23 -0.46 8.29
CA LYS A 61 12.88 -1.64 8.85
C LYS A 61 13.97 -2.14 7.91
N ASP A 62 15.15 -2.43 8.47
CA ASP A 62 16.34 -2.91 7.74
C ASP A 62 16.76 -1.98 6.57
N GLY A 63 16.63 -0.66 6.77
CA GLY A 63 16.95 0.34 5.74
C GLY A 63 15.97 0.37 4.55
N GLY A 64 14.85 -0.37 4.64
CA GLY A 64 13.78 -0.38 3.65
C GLY A 64 12.44 0.06 4.23
N ILE A 65 11.51 0.41 3.34
CA ILE A 65 10.14 0.76 3.70
C ILE A 65 9.29 -0.52 3.68
N TRP A 66 8.59 -0.76 4.77
CA TRP A 66 7.62 -1.83 4.94
C TRP A 66 6.24 -1.23 5.09
N LEU A 67 5.26 -1.84 4.44
CA LEU A 67 3.85 -1.54 4.61
C LEU A 67 3.21 -2.66 5.41
N LYS A 68 2.23 -2.30 6.23
CA LYS A 68 1.37 -3.19 6.98
C LYS A 68 -0.07 -2.85 6.65
N ASP A 69 -0.84 -3.83 6.22
CA ASP A 69 -2.26 -3.70 5.93
C ASP A 69 -3.15 -3.97 7.16
N GLU A 70 -4.46 -3.72 7.02
CA GLU A 70 -5.44 -3.94 8.09
C GLU A 70 -5.64 -5.41 8.47
N LYS A 71 -5.31 -6.35 7.58
CA LYS A 71 -5.28 -7.78 7.88
C LYS A 71 -3.98 -8.22 8.55
N GLY A 72 -3.03 -7.29 8.74
CA GLY A 72 -1.73 -7.56 9.33
C GLY A 72 -0.73 -8.18 8.35
N GLY A 73 -1.05 -8.23 7.06
CA GLY A 73 -0.07 -8.58 6.03
C GLY A 73 1.02 -7.52 5.97
N MET A 74 2.25 -7.97 5.72
CA MET A 74 3.40 -7.09 5.56
C MET A 74 3.86 -7.15 4.10
N ALA A 75 4.05 -5.98 3.51
CA ALA A 75 4.54 -5.84 2.14
C ALA A 75 5.81 -5.00 2.17
N LYS A 76 6.92 -5.54 1.65
CA LYS A 76 8.16 -4.78 1.54
C LYS A 76 8.18 -4.01 0.22
N VAL A 77 8.58 -2.73 0.28
CA VAL A 77 8.87 -1.95 -0.94
C VAL A 77 10.17 -2.48 -1.55
N THR A 78 10.08 -3.07 -2.74
CA THR A 78 11.22 -3.61 -3.50
C THR A 78 11.84 -2.54 -4.39
N ILE A 79 11.01 -1.74 -5.06
CA ILE A 79 11.43 -0.63 -5.91
C ILE A 79 10.66 0.60 -5.47
N ALA A 80 11.36 1.59 -4.96
CA ALA A 80 10.77 2.86 -4.57
C ALA A 80 11.03 3.93 -5.65
N ASP A 81 10.21 4.98 -5.68
CA ASP A 81 10.40 6.17 -6.53
C ASP A 81 10.34 5.94 -8.05
N VAL A 82 9.37 5.14 -8.51
CA VAL A 82 9.06 5.07 -9.94
C VAL A 82 8.20 6.29 -10.31
N ASN A 83 8.87 7.38 -10.70
CA ASN A 83 8.23 8.63 -11.08
C ASN A 83 7.44 8.49 -12.39
N GLN A 84 6.17 8.84 -12.34
CA GLN A 84 5.29 8.94 -13.49
C GLN A 84 4.70 10.35 -13.56
N SER A 85 4.20 10.75 -14.73
CA SER A 85 3.59 12.08 -14.93
C SER A 85 2.47 12.38 -13.92
N ASN A 86 1.79 11.34 -13.43
CA ASN A 86 0.63 11.46 -12.55
C ASN A 86 0.93 11.16 -11.07
N GLY A 87 2.14 10.75 -10.69
CA GLY A 87 2.44 10.35 -9.32
C GLY A 87 3.73 9.56 -9.16
N VAL A 88 3.82 8.82 -8.06
CA VAL A 88 4.96 7.96 -7.73
C VAL A 88 4.42 6.55 -7.53
N ILE A 89 4.97 5.58 -8.26
CA ILE A 89 4.72 4.16 -8.01
C ILE A 89 5.80 3.62 -7.09
N HIS A 90 5.36 2.87 -6.08
CA HIS A 90 6.22 2.03 -5.25
C HIS A 90 5.84 0.58 -5.51
N VAL A 91 6.82 -0.23 -5.91
CA VAL A 91 6.64 -1.67 -6.13
C VAL A 91 6.79 -2.37 -4.80
N ILE A 92 5.82 -3.22 -4.47
CA ILE A 92 5.77 -4.01 -3.24
C ILE A 92 5.78 -5.50 -3.59
N ASP A 93 6.37 -6.34 -2.74
CA ASP A 93 6.40 -7.79 -3.01
C ASP A 93 5.06 -8.49 -2.72
N THR A 94 4.33 -8.01 -1.70
CA THR A 94 3.06 -8.61 -1.25
C THR A 94 1.88 -7.72 -1.61
N VAL A 95 0.78 -8.32 -2.05
CA VAL A 95 -0.51 -7.64 -2.23
C VAL A 95 -1.13 -7.30 -0.88
N VAL A 96 -1.45 -6.02 -0.67
CA VAL A 96 -2.11 -5.54 0.55
C VAL A 96 -3.62 -5.71 0.46
N MET A 97 -4.26 -6.15 1.54
CA MET A 97 -5.71 -6.42 1.53
C MET A 97 -6.47 -5.57 2.54
N PRO A 98 -7.59 -4.95 2.13
CA PRO A 98 -8.50 -4.30 3.07
C PRO A 98 -9.19 -5.35 3.96
N LYS A 99 -9.69 -4.88 5.12
CA LYS A 99 -10.37 -5.71 6.12
C LYS A 99 -11.62 -6.39 5.55
#